data_AF-A0A183U7Y1-F1
#
_entry.id   AF-A0A183U7Y1-F1
#
_cell.length_a   1.000
_cell.length_b   1.000
_cell.length_c   1.000
_cell.angle_alpha   90.00
_cell.angle_beta   90.00
_cell.angle_gamma   90.00
#
_symmetry.space_group_name_H-M   'P 1'
#
loop_
_entity.id
_entity.type
_entity.pdbx_description
1 polymer ?
#
loop_
_entity_poly.entity_id
_entity_poly.type
_entity_poly.pdbx_seq_one_letter_code
_entity_poly.pdbx_strand_id
1 'polypeptide(L)'
;MYSSLQYLPNASVVDDYMGYSGFYQYMARFALSNMLGSIGFTSGYNRVQSRYSTKQSRYGEHELLTACPSRSTFPRGFLWDEGFHHLLLRKFDPKLSLQIISSWLNTMNIEGWIPREMILSKEDEMLVPSEFLIQRDSIANPPMFFYLIQRFLDDEEVYW
;
A
#
# COMPACT_ATOMS: atom_id res chain seq x y z
N MET A 1 -3.52 26.54 -26.13
CA MET A 1 -4.64 27.50 -26.31
C MET A 1 -5.85 26.70 -26.76
N TYR A 2 -7.00 26.91 -26.12
CA TYR A 2 -8.27 26.20 -26.30
C TYR A 2 -8.77 26.11 -27.75
N SER A 3 -9.35 24.96 -28.10
CA SER A 3 -10.64 24.75 -28.79
C SER A 3 -10.53 23.49 -29.64
N SER A 4 -11.21 22.40 -29.30
CA SER A 4 -12.53 22.16 -29.89
C SER A 4 -13.37 21.22 -29.03
N LEU A 5 -14.08 21.81 -28.06
CA LEU A 5 -15.37 21.29 -27.64
C LEU A 5 -16.36 21.62 -28.76
N GLN A 6 -16.85 20.59 -29.46
CA GLN A 6 -18.18 20.44 -30.07
C GLN A 6 -18.07 19.54 -31.30
N TYR A 7 -18.61 18.32 -31.18
CA TYR A 7 -19.53 17.65 -32.10
C TYR A 7 -19.55 16.17 -31.69
N LEU A 8 -20.29 15.87 -30.61
CA LEU A 8 -20.73 14.51 -30.34
C LEU A 8 -22.16 14.38 -30.91
N PRO A 9 -22.35 13.64 -32.01
CA PRO A 9 -23.67 13.31 -32.47
C PRO A 9 -24.24 12.22 -31.55
N ASN A 10 -25.47 12.45 -31.08
CA ASN A 10 -26.37 11.48 -30.47
C ASN A 10 -25.90 10.85 -29.14
N ALA A 11 -26.46 11.42 -28.07
CA ALA A 11 -26.59 10.79 -26.77
C ALA A 11 -27.42 9.49 -26.87
N SER A 12 -26.76 8.39 -27.23
CA SER A 12 -27.25 7.02 -26.97
C SER A 12 -26.13 5.98 -27.06
N VAL A 13 -24.89 6.36 -26.73
CA VAL A 13 -23.86 5.38 -26.39
C VAL A 13 -24.00 5.16 -24.90
N VAL A 14 -24.61 4.04 -24.54
CA VAL A 14 -24.54 3.50 -23.18
C VAL A 14 -23.06 3.39 -22.85
N ASP A 15 -22.56 4.27 -21.98
CA ASP A 15 -21.21 4.15 -21.42
C ASP A 15 -21.16 2.83 -20.65
N ASP A 16 -20.61 1.80 -21.31
CA ASP A 16 -20.66 0.39 -20.93
C ASP A 16 -19.71 0.06 -19.76
N TYR A 17 -19.92 0.70 -18.62
CA TYR A 17 -19.29 0.34 -17.35
C TYR A 17 -20.21 -0.57 -16.55
N MET A 18 -20.45 -1.80 -17.02
CA MET A 18 -21.20 -2.83 -16.29
C MET A 18 -22.58 -2.38 -15.75
N GLY A 19 -23.17 -1.32 -16.32
CA GLY A 19 -24.43 -0.73 -15.87
C GLY A 19 -24.39 0.18 -14.63
N TYR A 20 -23.22 0.58 -14.12
CA TYR A 20 -23.12 1.50 -12.97
C TYR A 20 -23.50 2.93 -13.33
N SER A 21 -24.27 3.61 -12.46
CA SER A 21 -24.64 5.02 -12.66
C SER A 21 -23.42 5.95 -12.65
N GLY A 22 -23.55 7.12 -13.28
CA GLY A 22 -22.47 8.12 -13.33
C GLY A 22 -21.97 8.56 -11.95
N PHE A 23 -22.83 8.55 -10.93
CA PHE A 23 -22.43 8.80 -9.54
C PHE A 23 -21.42 7.77 -9.02
N TYR A 24 -21.68 6.48 -9.25
CA TYR A 24 -20.77 5.41 -8.81
C TYR A 24 -19.46 5.41 -9.59
N GLN A 25 -19.52 5.70 -10.89
CA GLN A 25 -18.31 5.85 -11.70
C GLN A 25 -17.44 7.01 -11.19
N TYR A 26 -18.06 8.15 -10.86
CA TYR A 26 -17.37 9.30 -10.27
C TYR A 26 -16.76 8.94 -8.91
N MET A 27 -17.53 8.30 -8.02
CA MET A 27 -17.05 7.83 -6.72
C MET A 27 -15.84 6.88 -6.86
N ALA A 28 -15.89 5.92 -7.79
CA ALA A 28 -14.82 4.98 -8.04
C ALA A 28 -13.51 5.69 -8.48
N ARG A 29 -13.62 6.70 -9.35
CA ARG A 29 -12.47 7.53 -9.76
C ARG A 29 -11.85 8.26 -8.58
N PHE A 30 -12.66 8.77 -7.66
CA PHE A 30 -12.17 9.44 -6.44
C PHE A 30 -11.49 8.47 -5.49
N ALA A 31 -12.07 7.30 -5.26
CA ALA A 31 -11.51 6.27 -4.39
C ALA A 31 -10.14 5.79 -4.91
N LEU A 32 -10.07 5.44 -6.20
CA LEU A 32 -8.83 5.00 -6.83
C LEU A 32 -7.77 6.11 -6.85
N SER A 33 -8.14 7.34 -7.24
CA SER A 33 -7.19 8.47 -7.25
C SER A 33 -6.61 8.76 -5.87
N ASN A 34 -7.43 8.68 -4.81
CA ASN A 34 -6.93 8.87 -3.44
C ASN A 34 -6.05 7.71 -2.98
N MET A 35 -6.38 6.48 -3.34
CA MET A 35 -5.55 5.31 -3.05
C MET A 35 -4.18 5.42 -3.72
N LEU A 36 -4.13 5.77 -5.02
CA LEU A 36 -2.89 6.02 -5.74
C LEU A 36 -2.09 7.17 -5.11
N GLY A 37 -2.75 8.27 -4.78
CA GLY A 37 -2.12 9.41 -4.10
C GLY A 37 -1.74 9.16 -2.64
N SER A 38 -1.96 7.96 -2.10
CA SER A 38 -1.47 7.56 -0.77
C SER A 38 -0.10 6.87 -0.83
N ILE A 39 0.35 6.48 -2.03
CA ILE A 39 1.63 5.81 -2.24
C ILE A 39 2.74 6.81 -1.97
N GLY A 40 3.66 6.42 -1.11
CA GLY A 40 4.82 7.22 -0.71
C GLY A 40 6.08 6.37 -0.63
N PHE A 41 7.19 7.06 -0.45
CA PHE A 41 8.50 6.46 -0.22
C PHE A 41 9.08 7.00 1.08
N THR A 42 9.59 6.11 1.93
CA THR A 42 10.27 6.47 3.18
C THR A 42 11.49 5.58 3.38
N SER A 43 12.50 6.07 4.08
CA SER A 43 13.70 5.30 4.41
C SER A 43 14.15 5.54 5.84
N GLY A 44 14.88 4.57 6.40
CA GLY A 44 15.47 4.66 7.73
C GLY A 44 15.38 3.37 8.51
N TYR A 45 15.14 3.47 9.82
CA TYR A 45 15.29 2.35 10.75
C TYR A 45 14.09 2.22 11.68
N ASN A 46 13.49 1.03 11.73
CA ASN A 46 12.53 0.71 12.78
C ASN A 46 13.25 0.54 14.12
N ARG A 47 12.57 0.88 15.22
CA ARG A 47 12.98 0.50 16.57
C ARG A 47 12.43 -0.88 16.87
N VAL A 48 13.30 -1.85 17.14
CA VAL A 48 12.90 -3.25 17.38
C VAL A 48 13.41 -3.71 18.73
N GLN A 49 12.56 -4.41 19.48
CA GLN A 49 12.97 -5.22 20.64
C GLN A 49 12.76 -6.69 20.30
N SER A 50 13.86 -7.39 20.00
CA SER A 50 13.83 -8.81 19.64
C SER A 50 13.47 -9.70 20.83
N ARG A 51 12.80 -10.83 20.57
CA ARG A 51 12.57 -11.88 21.58
C ARG A 51 13.86 -12.42 22.20
N TYR A 52 15.00 -12.26 21.52
CA TYR A 52 16.32 -12.71 21.99
C TYR A 52 17.07 -11.66 22.81
N SER A 53 16.55 -10.43 22.96
CA SER A 53 17.24 -9.33 23.63
C SER A 53 16.28 -8.43 24.41
N THR A 54 16.65 -8.07 25.63
CA THR A 54 15.94 -7.03 26.39
C THR A 54 16.26 -5.62 25.91
N LYS A 55 17.29 -5.44 25.06
CA LYS A 55 17.68 -4.13 24.51
C LYS A 55 16.96 -3.85 23.20
N GLN A 56 16.61 -2.58 23.00
CA GLN A 56 16.14 -2.08 21.72
C GLN A 56 17.32 -1.92 20.76
N SER A 57 17.08 -2.21 19.48
CA SER A 57 18.02 -2.01 18.39
C SER A 57 17.35 -1.29 17.23
N ARG A 58 18.17 -0.70 16.37
CA ARG A 58 17.72 -0.21 15.06
C ARG A 58 17.70 -1.37 14.08
N TYR A 59 16.59 -1.55 13.37
CA TYR A 59 16.40 -2.58 12.35
C TYR A 59 16.21 -1.91 10.99
N GLY A 60 17.12 -2.21 10.06
CA GLY A 60 17.31 -1.50 8.80
C GLY A 60 18.81 -1.33 8.48
N GLU A 61 19.19 -0.44 7.58
CA GLU A 61 18.35 0.56 6.89
C GLU A 61 17.37 -0.10 5.91
N HIS A 62 16.14 0.41 5.86
CA HIS A 62 15.16 0.01 4.87
C HIS A 62 14.78 1.20 4.00
N GLU A 63 14.51 0.90 2.74
CA GLU A 63 13.80 1.76 1.81
C GLU A 63 12.44 1.12 1.53
N LEU A 64 11.37 1.88 1.69
CA LEU A 64 10.01 1.36 1.59
C LEU A 64 9.16 2.22 0.66
N LEU A 65 8.78 1.65 -0.49
CA LEU A 65 7.68 2.13 -1.32
C LEU A 65 6.39 1.44 -0.85
N THR A 66 5.40 2.22 -0.41
CA THR A 66 4.17 1.68 0.22
C THR A 66 2.99 2.62 0.04
N ALA A 67 1.78 2.07 0.00
CA ALA A 67 0.58 2.86 0.27
C ALA A 67 0.44 3.11 1.78
N CYS A 68 -0.41 4.09 2.14
CA CYS A 68 -0.74 4.37 3.54
C CYS A 68 -2.26 4.36 3.77
N PRO A 69 -2.75 3.90 4.93
CA PRO A 69 -4.19 3.85 5.21
C PRO A 69 -4.85 5.24 5.24
N SER A 70 -4.11 6.25 5.70
CA SER A 70 -4.58 7.64 5.77
C SER A 70 -3.41 8.60 5.76
N ARG A 71 -3.38 9.53 4.80
CA ARG A 71 -2.36 10.58 4.73
C ARG A 71 -2.33 11.52 5.94
N SER A 72 -3.45 11.66 6.66
CA SER A 72 -3.55 12.59 7.80
C SER A 72 -3.26 11.93 9.14
N THR A 73 -3.58 10.65 9.31
CA THR A 73 -3.53 9.96 10.61
C THR A 73 -2.53 8.81 10.63
N PHE A 74 -2.33 8.15 9.49
CA PHE A 74 -1.48 6.96 9.35
C PHE A 74 -0.61 7.04 8.09
N PRO A 75 0.24 8.07 7.91
CA PRO A 75 0.94 8.31 6.64
C PRO A 75 2.20 7.43 6.45
N ARG A 76 2.09 6.14 6.80
CA ARG A 76 3.18 5.17 6.78
C ARG A 76 2.68 3.78 6.42
N GLY A 77 3.61 2.85 6.20
CA GLY A 77 3.29 1.47 5.82
C GLY A 77 2.72 0.66 6.98
N PHE A 78 1.64 -0.07 6.73
CA PHE A 78 1.09 -1.07 7.63
C PHE A 78 0.92 -2.40 6.89
N LEU A 79 1.53 -3.47 7.41
CA LEU A 79 1.74 -4.71 6.66
C LEU A 79 0.44 -5.38 6.20
N TRP A 80 -0.58 -5.43 7.07
CA TRP A 80 -1.84 -6.07 6.69
C TRP A 80 -2.74 -5.17 5.83
N ASP A 81 -2.81 -3.86 6.12
CA ASP A 81 -3.54 -2.88 5.31
C ASP A 81 -3.03 -2.89 3.86
N GLU A 82 -1.71 -3.00 3.69
CA GLU A 82 -1.08 -3.01 2.37
C GLU A 82 -1.64 -4.13 1.47
N GLY A 83 -1.88 -5.32 2.04
CA GLY A 83 -2.49 -6.41 1.29
C GLY A 83 -3.89 -6.07 0.77
N PHE A 84 -4.68 -5.29 1.51
CA PHE A 84 -5.99 -4.80 1.04
C PHE A 84 -5.87 -3.68 0.01
N HIS A 85 -4.91 -2.76 0.16
CA HIS A 85 -4.66 -1.70 -0.83
C HIS A 85 -4.42 -2.29 -2.23
N HIS A 86 -3.64 -3.36 -2.30
CA HIS A 86 -3.33 -4.04 -3.56
C HIS A 86 -4.44 -4.94 -4.09
N LEU A 87 -5.52 -5.14 -3.32
CA LEU A 87 -6.75 -5.69 -3.89
C LEU A 87 -7.38 -4.75 -4.92
N LEU A 88 -7.14 -3.44 -4.80
CA LEU A 88 -7.52 -2.44 -5.78
C LEU A 88 -6.37 -2.14 -6.74
N LEU A 89 -5.18 -1.81 -6.22
CA LEU A 89 -4.07 -1.30 -7.03
C LEU A 89 -3.60 -2.28 -8.10
N ARG A 90 -3.56 -3.60 -7.82
CA ARG A 90 -3.11 -4.57 -8.82
C ARG A 90 -4.00 -4.62 -10.06
N LYS A 91 -5.31 -4.31 -9.93
CA LYS A 91 -6.25 -4.29 -11.05
C LYS A 91 -6.07 -3.05 -11.94
N PHE A 92 -5.41 -2.02 -11.40
CA PHE A 92 -5.12 -0.78 -12.11
C PHE A 92 -3.69 -0.78 -12.70
N ASP A 93 -2.70 -1.14 -11.88
CA ASP A 93 -1.29 -1.26 -12.26
C ASP A 93 -0.65 -2.47 -11.53
N PRO A 94 -0.66 -3.67 -12.17
CA PRO A 94 -0.07 -4.87 -11.59
C PRO A 94 1.43 -4.74 -11.31
N LYS A 95 2.16 -4.01 -12.17
CA LYS A 95 3.62 -3.86 -12.07
C LYS A 95 4.01 -3.01 -10.88
N LEU A 96 3.34 -1.87 -10.68
CA LEU A 96 3.52 -1.04 -9.50
C LEU A 96 3.19 -1.82 -8.21
N SER A 97 2.10 -2.59 -8.24
CA SER A 97 1.72 -3.43 -7.10
C SER A 97 2.80 -4.45 -6.75
N LEU A 98 3.38 -5.16 -7.75
CA LEU A 98 4.50 -6.07 -7.53
C LEU A 98 5.77 -5.37 -7.03
N GLN A 99 6.05 -4.15 -7.50
CA GLN A 99 7.17 -3.35 -6.99
C GLN A 99 7.01 -3.02 -5.50
N ILE A 100 5.80 -2.64 -5.08
CA ILE A 100 5.50 -2.35 -3.68
C ILE A 100 5.59 -3.62 -2.81
N ILE A 101 5.02 -4.74 -3.27
CA ILE A 101 5.14 -6.03 -2.56
C ILE A 101 6.61 -6.41 -2.39
N SER A 102 7.42 -6.29 -3.45
CA SER A 102 8.87 -6.54 -3.40
C SER A 102 9.56 -5.63 -2.38
N SER A 103 9.21 -4.33 -2.35
CA SER A 103 9.75 -3.39 -1.37
C SER A 103 9.48 -3.82 0.07
N TRP A 104 8.28 -4.35 0.36
CA TRP A 104 7.95 -4.88 1.69
C TRP A 104 8.70 -6.18 2.01
N LEU A 105 8.80 -7.11 1.06
CA LEU A 105 9.52 -8.37 1.26
C LEU A 105 11.02 -8.15 1.53
N ASN A 106 11.62 -7.08 0.99
CA ASN A 106 13.00 -6.70 1.29
C ASN A 106 13.23 -6.25 2.74
N THR A 107 12.17 -6.01 3.51
CA THR A 107 12.24 -5.64 4.94
C THR A 107 12.11 -6.83 5.89
N MET A 108 12.05 -8.05 5.33
CA MET A 108 11.93 -9.29 6.08
C MET A 108 13.27 -9.67 6.72
N ASN A 109 13.22 -10.13 7.97
CA ASN A 109 14.41 -10.64 8.66
C ASN A 109 14.71 -12.10 8.26
N ILE A 110 15.84 -12.62 8.74
CA ILE A 110 16.26 -14.00 8.46
C ILE A 110 15.30 -15.09 8.98
N GLU A 111 14.42 -14.76 9.92
CA GLU A 111 13.40 -15.65 10.48
C GLU A 111 12.03 -15.50 9.79
N GLY A 112 11.93 -14.67 8.75
CA GLY A 112 10.69 -14.44 8.02
C GLY A 112 9.77 -13.37 8.62
N TRP A 113 10.22 -12.64 9.65
CA TRP A 113 9.43 -11.58 10.28
C TRP A 113 9.55 -10.27 9.51
N ILE A 114 8.42 -9.59 9.32
CA ILE A 114 8.32 -8.22 8.77
C ILE A 114 7.67 -7.34 9.86
N PRO A 115 8.19 -6.12 10.13
CA PRO A 115 7.53 -5.20 11.04
C PRO A 115 6.10 -4.90 10.60
N ARG A 116 5.14 -5.01 11.51
CA ARG A 116 3.72 -4.76 11.21
C ARG A 116 3.41 -3.32 10.82
N GLU A 117 4.24 -2.39 11.28
CA GLU A 117 4.12 -0.95 11.08
C GLU A 117 5.52 -0.39 10.82
N MET A 118 5.67 0.36 9.74
CA MET A 118 6.96 0.81 9.22
C MET A 118 7.20 2.28 9.58
N ILE A 119 7.83 2.49 10.74
CA ILE A 119 8.14 3.81 11.30
C ILE A 119 9.63 4.04 11.08
N LEU A 120 9.98 4.59 9.91
CA LEU A 120 11.37 4.57 9.42
C LEU A 120 12.08 5.92 9.61
N SER A 121 11.32 7.01 9.50
CA SER A 121 11.85 8.38 9.56
C SER A 121 11.52 9.07 10.88
N LYS A 122 12.19 10.21 11.15
CA LYS A 122 11.86 11.04 12.32
C LYS A 122 10.47 11.66 12.20
N GLU A 123 10.07 11.97 10.97
CA GLU A 123 8.76 12.47 10.60
C GLU A 123 7.67 11.46 10.96
N ASP A 124 7.90 10.17 10.69
CA ASP A 124 7.00 9.08 11.12
C ASP A 124 6.92 9.01 12.65
N GLU A 125 8.06 9.05 13.34
CA GLU A 125 8.12 8.98 14.81
C GLU A 125 7.31 10.11 15.49
N MET A 126 7.28 11.31 14.89
CA MET A 126 6.53 12.46 15.42
C MET A 126 5.00 12.27 15.41
N LEU A 127 4.50 11.35 14.58
CA LEU A 127 3.08 11.07 14.42
C LEU A 127 2.63 9.81 15.17
N VAL A 128 3.53 9.18 15.91
CA VAL A 128 3.28 7.91 16.60
C VAL A 128 3.48 8.10 18.11
N PRO A 129 2.48 7.79 18.94
CA PRO A 129 2.65 7.74 20.39
C PRO A 129 3.81 6.81 20.78
N SER A 130 4.59 7.23 21.78
CA SER A 130 5.85 6.58 22.16
C SER A 130 5.75 5.08 22.46
N GLU A 131 4.59 4.66 22.96
CA GLU A 131 4.26 3.28 23.31
C GLU A 131 4.14 2.36 22.08
N PHE A 132 3.89 2.92 20.89
CA PHE A 132 3.73 2.18 19.63
C PHE A 132 4.97 2.22 18.73
N LEU A 133 6.01 2.97 19.09
CA LEU A 133 7.24 3.09 18.30
C LEU A 133 8.04 1.78 18.22
N ILE A 134 7.98 0.97 19.28
CA ILE A 134 8.80 -0.24 19.39
C ILE A 134 8.08 -1.42 18.76
N GLN A 135 8.64 -1.92 17.66
CA GLN A 135 8.21 -3.17 17.03
C GLN A 135 8.82 -4.37 17.76
N ARG A 136 8.12 -5.50 17.73
CA ARG A 136 8.54 -6.75 18.41
C ARG A 136 8.48 -7.91 17.43
N ASP A 137 9.59 -8.61 17.26
CA ASP A 137 9.69 -9.75 16.34
C ASP A 137 8.94 -11.01 16.81
N SER A 138 8.45 -11.01 18.05
CA SER A 138 7.53 -12.02 18.59
C SER A 138 6.06 -11.77 18.23
N ILE A 139 5.74 -10.61 17.64
CA ILE A 139 4.38 -10.23 17.27
C ILE A 139 4.22 -10.31 15.76
N ALA A 140 3.29 -11.15 15.33
CA ALA A 140 2.90 -11.31 13.94
C ALA A 140 1.79 -10.31 13.54
N ASN A 141 1.40 -10.34 12.26
CA ASN A 141 0.27 -9.60 11.73
C ASN A 141 -0.52 -10.51 10.77
N PRO A 142 -1.82 -10.28 10.51
CA PRO A 142 -2.59 -11.07 9.55
C PRO A 142 -1.88 -11.12 8.18
N PRO A 143 -1.68 -12.30 7.58
CA PRO A 143 -0.76 -12.47 6.46
C PRO A 143 -1.45 -12.18 5.11
N MET A 144 -1.96 -10.96 4.95
CA MET A 144 -2.72 -10.56 3.76
C MET A 144 -1.94 -10.67 2.44
N PHE A 145 -0.61 -10.66 2.50
CA PHE A 145 0.25 -10.86 1.33
C PHE A 145 0.08 -12.25 0.70
N PHE A 146 -0.16 -13.31 1.47
CA PHE A 146 -0.43 -14.62 0.86
C PHE A 146 -1.74 -14.63 0.07
N TYR A 147 -2.78 -13.98 0.61
CA TYR A 147 -4.03 -13.81 -0.11
C TYR A 147 -3.84 -12.97 -1.39
N LEU A 148 -3.06 -11.89 -1.31
CA LEU A 148 -2.75 -11.05 -2.45
C LEU A 148 -1.94 -11.80 -3.52
N ILE A 149 -0.90 -12.54 -3.14
CA ILE A 149 -0.10 -13.36 -4.05
C ILE A 149 -0.99 -14.41 -4.73
N GLN A 150 -1.90 -15.06 -4.00
CA GLN A 150 -2.87 -15.97 -4.61
C GLN A 150 -3.71 -15.25 -5.67
N ARG A 151 -4.16 -14.02 -5.41
CA ARG A 151 -4.90 -13.23 -6.40
C ARG A 151 -4.07 -12.89 -7.64
N PHE A 152 -2.77 -12.66 -7.51
CA PHE A 152 -1.89 -12.50 -8.66
C PHE A 152 -1.72 -13.79 -9.47
N LEU A 153 -1.64 -14.95 -8.81
CA LEU A 153 -1.56 -16.24 -9.50
C LEU A 153 -2.85 -16.59 -10.25
N ASP A 154 -3.99 -16.14 -9.74
CA ASP A 154 -5.31 -16.33 -10.37
C ASP A 154 -5.56 -15.32 -11.51
N ASP A 155 -4.80 -14.22 -11.59
CA ASP A 155 -5.00 -13.18 -12.60
C ASP A 155 -4.41 -13.65 -13.95
N GLU A 156 -5.25 -13.81 -14.96
CA GLU A 156 -4.87 -14.31 -16.31
C GLU A 156 -3.90 -13.38 -17.06
N GLU A 157 -3.78 -12.12 -16.62
CA GLU A 157 -3.10 -11.01 -17.32
C GLU A 157 -1.85 -10.49 -16.59
N VAL A 158 -1.07 -11.33 -15.91
CA VAL A 158 0.30 -10.93 -15.51
C VAL A 158 1.22 -11.10 -16.73
N TYR A 159 1.00 -10.27 -17.76
CA TYR A 159 1.82 -10.25 -18.97
C TYR A 159 3.23 -9.77 -18.63
N TRP A 160 4.21 -10.64 -18.87
CA TRP A 160 5.63 -10.32 -19.04
C TRP A 160 5.88 -9.51 -20.30
#